data_AF-A0A9J6CTJ7-F1
#
_entry.id   AF-A0A9J6CTJ7-F1
#
_cell.length_a   1.000
_cell.length_b   1.000
_cell.length_c   1.000
_cell.angle_alpha   90.00
_cell.angle_beta   90.00
_cell.angle_gamma   90.00
#
_symmetry.space_group_name_H-M   'P 1'
#
loop_
_entity.id
_entity.type
_entity.pdbx_description
1 polymer ?
#
loop_
_entity_poly.entity_id
_entity_poly.type
_entity_poly.pdbx_seq_one_letter_code
_entity_poly.pdbx_strand_id
1 'polypeptide(L)'
;MSFSEEISLKNEVYSETIESIAEDYNKTEDVFEVYLSEYYNEKDQPLVRSILKEMGYEFLCFLFEILGKRKHKGITFETTEESFDEQEISSNDFVKSIPANIDYNSLIDHWKKSSKIRLKTFKEASQKTDLAKLYRALERPDGYMLISIDFNTLHPVHLNFYTEWNKYQDQIYATLESNEHAKNKFHLLSTNQKAVKTLISISDFLYGPPLLRGSDKSYRASKSDALKFLLFRCLSENLFQLNITEWQQHLSQYSITKQAFIVCFGESFENLEDKFLVCLDDIIYTFEGEAALLSAIDTLLKIYYVFDIAYPIINQQVYEFMSAKFLGIDNIVTKKSKGNKVNQLLNIIM
;
A
#
# COMPACT_ATOMS: atom_id res chain seq x y z
N MET A 1 32.20 26.05 -12.04
CA MET A 1 30.97 26.82 -12.02
C MET A 1 31.00 27.69 -10.79
N SER A 2 30.97 29.01 -10.97
CA SER A 2 30.99 29.97 -9.86
C SER A 2 29.63 29.99 -9.16
N PHE A 3 29.60 30.35 -7.88
CA PHE A 3 28.35 30.47 -7.11
C PHE A 3 27.35 31.44 -7.75
N SER A 4 27.84 32.43 -8.50
CA SER A 4 27.01 33.34 -9.31
C SER A 4 26.38 32.66 -10.54
N GLU A 5 27.05 31.72 -11.18
CA GLU A 5 26.50 30.94 -12.30
C GLU A 5 25.40 29.99 -11.81
N GLU A 6 25.54 29.41 -10.62
CA GLU A 6 24.55 28.50 -10.03
C GLU A 6 23.25 29.22 -9.61
N ILE A 7 23.35 30.48 -9.17
CA ILE A 7 22.18 31.33 -8.86
C ILE A 7 21.47 31.77 -10.14
N SER A 8 22.22 32.10 -11.20
CA SER A 8 21.65 32.49 -12.49
C SER A 8 20.84 31.35 -13.12
N LEU A 9 21.40 30.13 -13.14
CA LEU A 9 20.73 28.93 -13.63
C LEU A 9 19.47 28.58 -12.83
N LYS A 10 19.50 28.74 -11.49
CA LYS A 10 18.30 28.52 -10.66
C LYS A 10 17.20 29.53 -10.99
N ASN A 11 17.54 30.81 -11.17
CA ASN A 11 16.54 31.84 -11.50
C ASN A 11 15.89 31.64 -12.88
N GLU A 12 16.64 31.11 -13.85
CA GLU A 12 16.14 30.82 -15.21
C GLU A 12 15.16 29.63 -15.20
N VAL A 13 15.49 28.56 -14.46
CA VAL A 13 14.58 27.41 -14.27
C VAL A 13 13.31 27.81 -13.50
N TYR A 14 13.43 28.71 -12.52
CA TYR A 14 12.28 29.24 -11.80
C TYR A 14 11.38 30.11 -12.69
N SER A 15 11.91 30.89 -13.63
CA SER A 15 11.07 31.68 -14.54
C SER A 15 10.32 30.81 -15.55
N GLU A 16 10.97 29.80 -16.13
CA GLU A 16 10.31 28.85 -17.05
C GLU A 16 9.18 28.06 -16.36
N THR A 17 9.39 27.69 -15.08
CA THR A 17 8.37 27.00 -14.29
C THR A 17 7.17 27.91 -13.99
N ILE A 18 7.41 29.19 -13.68
CA ILE A 18 6.34 30.17 -13.41
C ILE A 18 5.56 30.49 -14.70
N GLU A 19 6.23 30.60 -15.85
CA GLU A 19 5.59 30.82 -17.14
C GLU A 19 4.75 29.62 -17.58
N SER A 20 5.24 28.39 -17.39
CA SER A 20 4.46 27.16 -17.65
C SER A 20 3.24 27.05 -16.73
N ILE A 21 3.39 27.38 -15.44
CA ILE A 21 2.26 27.41 -14.49
C ILE A 21 1.26 28.50 -14.87
N ALA A 22 1.72 29.66 -15.35
CA ALA A 22 0.86 30.76 -15.78
C ALA A 22 0.13 30.45 -17.09
N GLU A 23 0.78 29.80 -18.06
CA GLU A 23 0.12 29.31 -19.28
C GLU A 23 -0.95 28.25 -18.97
N ASP A 24 -0.63 27.30 -18.09
CA ASP A 24 -1.61 26.30 -17.67
C ASP A 24 -2.75 26.94 -16.87
N TYR A 25 -2.46 27.93 -16.02
CA TYR A 25 -3.48 28.71 -15.32
C TYR A 25 -4.43 29.41 -16.28
N ASN A 26 -3.92 30.09 -17.30
CA ASN A 26 -4.72 30.78 -18.33
C ASN A 26 -5.58 29.80 -19.13
N LYS A 27 -5.04 28.64 -19.53
CA LYS A 27 -5.82 27.58 -20.19
C LYS A 27 -6.94 27.05 -19.27
N THR A 28 -6.68 26.98 -17.96
CA THR A 28 -7.68 26.54 -16.98
C THR A 28 -8.78 27.60 -16.78
N GLU A 29 -8.44 28.89 -16.86
CA GLU A 29 -9.41 29.99 -16.78
C GLU A 29 -10.36 29.99 -17.99
N ASP A 30 -9.87 29.68 -19.20
CA ASP A 30 -10.74 29.52 -20.38
C ASP A 30 -11.71 28.33 -20.24
N VAL A 31 -11.24 27.18 -19.73
CA VAL A 31 -12.10 26.01 -19.46
C VAL A 31 -13.14 26.32 -18.37
N PHE A 32 -12.75 27.13 -17.39
CA PHE A 32 -13.63 27.56 -16.32
C PHE A 32 -14.77 28.45 -16.81
N GLU A 33 -14.48 29.39 -17.71
CA GLU A 33 -15.48 30.26 -18.31
C GLU A 33 -16.48 29.47 -19.18
N VAL A 34 -15.98 28.49 -19.94
CA VAL A 34 -16.83 27.57 -20.71
C VAL A 34 -17.76 26.79 -19.76
N TYR A 35 -17.24 26.20 -18.68
CA TYR A 35 -18.04 25.45 -17.71
C TYR A 35 -19.10 26.32 -17.01
N LEU A 36 -18.74 27.53 -16.58
CA LEU A 36 -19.71 28.46 -15.97
C LEU A 36 -20.84 28.81 -16.93
N SER A 37 -20.52 29.03 -18.20
CA SER A 37 -21.51 29.37 -19.22
C SER A 37 -22.45 28.21 -19.58
N GLU A 38 -21.98 26.96 -19.49
CA GLU A 38 -22.75 25.78 -19.86
C GLU A 38 -23.72 25.34 -18.76
N TYR A 39 -23.34 25.53 -17.49
CA TYR A 39 -24.07 24.95 -16.34
C TYR A 39 -24.80 25.94 -15.44
N TYR A 40 -24.48 27.23 -15.54
CA TYR A 40 -25.07 28.26 -14.67
C TYR A 40 -25.59 29.43 -15.49
N ASN A 41 -26.77 29.91 -15.12
CA ASN A 41 -27.32 31.13 -15.71
C ASN A 41 -26.42 32.32 -15.38
N GLU A 42 -26.33 33.31 -16.27
CA GLU A 42 -25.45 34.49 -16.12
C GLU A 42 -25.57 35.19 -14.75
N LYS A 43 -26.78 35.17 -14.16
CA LYS A 43 -27.03 35.77 -12.84
C LYS A 43 -26.32 35.05 -11.70
N ASP A 44 -26.07 33.75 -11.83
CA ASP A 44 -25.51 32.90 -10.77
C ASP A 44 -23.98 32.70 -10.93
N GLN A 45 -23.45 32.93 -12.13
CA GLN A 45 -22.02 32.78 -12.44
C GLN A 45 -21.08 33.59 -11.52
N PRO A 46 -21.37 34.84 -11.11
CA PRO A 46 -20.50 35.59 -10.20
C PRO A 46 -20.35 34.93 -8.82
N LEU A 47 -21.43 34.34 -8.30
CA LEU A 47 -21.43 33.65 -7.01
C LEU A 47 -20.61 32.36 -7.09
N VAL A 48 -20.85 31.56 -8.13
CA VAL A 48 -20.11 30.31 -8.36
C VAL A 48 -18.62 30.59 -8.60
N ARG A 49 -18.29 31.67 -9.33
CA ARG A 49 -16.92 32.14 -9.52
C ARG A 49 -16.25 32.50 -8.20
N SER A 50 -16.97 33.20 -7.31
CA SER A 50 -16.45 33.54 -5.97
C SER A 50 -16.18 32.29 -5.14
N ILE A 51 -17.11 31.34 -5.12
CA ILE A 51 -16.97 30.08 -4.37
C ILE A 51 -15.77 29.29 -4.88
N LEU A 52 -15.63 29.14 -6.20
CA LEU A 52 -14.56 28.35 -6.78
C LEU A 52 -13.18 29.01 -6.62
N LYS A 53 -13.10 30.35 -6.61
CA LYS A 53 -11.87 31.08 -6.24
C LYS A 53 -11.47 30.84 -4.78
N GLU A 54 -12.43 30.74 -3.87
CA GLU A 54 -12.16 30.43 -2.46
C GLU A 54 -11.76 28.97 -2.21
N MET A 55 -12.22 28.03 -3.04
CA MET A 55 -11.95 26.60 -2.87
C MET A 55 -10.55 26.16 -3.34
N GLY A 56 -9.82 27.01 -4.07
CA GLY A 56 -8.46 26.75 -4.51
C GLY A 56 -8.33 25.78 -5.69
N TYR A 57 -7.18 25.83 -6.36
CA TYR A 57 -6.87 25.07 -7.59
C TYR A 57 -7.00 23.54 -7.40
N GLU A 58 -6.58 23.02 -6.24
CA GLU A 58 -6.61 21.58 -5.94
C GLU A 58 -8.03 21.00 -5.92
N PHE A 59 -9.02 21.76 -5.44
CA PHE A 59 -10.42 21.31 -5.42
C PHE A 59 -11.06 21.35 -6.82
N LEU A 60 -10.64 22.32 -7.65
CA LEU A 60 -11.06 22.42 -9.05
C LEU A 60 -10.55 21.24 -9.87
N CYS A 61 -9.27 20.86 -9.74
CA CYS A 61 -8.72 19.66 -10.39
C CYS A 61 -9.50 18.39 -10.00
N PHE A 62 -9.85 18.24 -8.71
CA PHE A 62 -10.66 17.14 -8.22
C PHE A 62 -12.09 17.14 -8.80
N LEU A 63 -12.72 18.31 -8.92
CA LEU A 63 -14.03 18.48 -9.56
C LEU A 63 -13.98 18.09 -11.05
N PHE A 64 -12.95 18.53 -11.78
CA PHE A 64 -12.75 18.16 -13.18
C PHE A 64 -12.49 16.65 -13.35
N GLU A 65 -11.77 16.02 -12.42
CA GLU A 65 -11.55 14.56 -12.46
C GLU A 65 -12.85 13.78 -12.22
N ILE A 66 -13.74 14.27 -11.35
CA ILE A 66 -15.05 13.68 -11.09
C ILE A 66 -16.03 13.94 -12.24
N LEU A 67 -16.03 15.16 -12.78
CA LEU A 67 -16.95 15.59 -13.83
C LEU A 67 -16.54 15.04 -15.20
N GLY A 68 -15.23 14.94 -15.49
CA GLY A 68 -14.69 14.31 -16.69
C GLY A 68 -15.03 12.81 -16.81
N LYS A 69 -15.35 12.14 -15.69
CA LYS A 69 -15.88 10.76 -15.69
C LYS A 69 -17.35 10.67 -16.10
N ARG A 70 -18.10 11.78 -16.15
CA ARG A 70 -19.43 11.84 -16.77
C ARG A 70 -19.25 12.19 -18.24
N LYS A 71 -19.27 11.17 -19.10
CA LYS A 71 -19.18 11.24 -20.57
C LYS A 71 -19.79 12.53 -21.15
N HIS A 72 -18.95 13.52 -21.42
CA HIS A 72 -19.25 14.51 -22.46
C HIS A 72 -19.07 13.84 -23.81
N LYS A 73 -20.14 13.74 -24.58
CA LYS A 73 -20.05 13.51 -26.02
C LYS A 73 -19.45 14.77 -26.65
N GLY A 74 -18.13 14.80 -26.85
CA GLY A 74 -17.52 15.82 -27.73
C GLY A 74 -16.17 16.39 -27.30
N ILE A 75 -15.72 16.17 -26.06
CA ILE A 75 -14.40 16.61 -25.61
C ILE A 75 -13.57 15.38 -25.30
N THR A 76 -12.83 14.90 -26.30
CA THR A 76 -11.73 13.96 -26.10
C THR A 76 -10.55 14.76 -25.55
N PHE A 77 -10.28 14.64 -24.26
CA PHE A 77 -8.94 14.92 -23.77
C PHE A 77 -8.03 13.92 -24.48
N GLU A 78 -7.08 14.42 -25.29
CA GLU A 78 -5.95 13.60 -25.71
C GLU A 78 -5.19 13.24 -24.44
N THR A 79 -5.50 12.07 -23.87
CA THR A 79 -4.56 11.40 -22.98
C THR A 79 -3.29 11.25 -23.79
N THR A 80 -2.27 12.04 -23.46
CA THR A 80 -0.91 11.83 -23.95
C THR A 80 -0.58 10.36 -23.76
N GLU A 81 -0.54 9.61 -24.87
CA GLU A 81 -0.14 8.21 -24.83
C GLU A 81 1.29 8.18 -24.29
N GLU A 82 1.45 7.67 -23.07
CA GLU A 82 2.77 7.35 -22.53
C GLU A 82 3.45 6.36 -23.48
N SER A 83 4.36 6.86 -24.32
CA SER A 83 5.22 6.05 -25.16
C SER A 83 6.31 5.43 -24.31
N PHE A 84 6.42 4.10 -24.34
CA PHE A 84 7.52 3.37 -23.71
C PHE A 84 8.64 3.13 -24.72
N ASP A 85 9.88 3.12 -24.26
CA ASP A 85 11.00 2.81 -25.15
C ASP A 85 11.08 1.30 -25.47
N GLU A 86 11.73 0.95 -26.60
CA GLU A 86 11.85 -0.44 -27.05
C GLU A 86 12.60 -1.34 -26.06
N GLN A 87 13.52 -0.78 -25.27
CA GLN A 87 14.30 -1.54 -24.29
C GLN A 87 13.47 -1.88 -23.05
N GLU A 88 12.60 -0.97 -22.61
CA GLU A 88 11.62 -1.18 -21.54
C GLU A 88 10.64 -2.29 -21.96
N ILE A 89 10.12 -2.24 -23.20
CA ILE A 89 9.20 -3.26 -23.75
C ILE A 89 9.90 -4.63 -23.82
N SER A 90 11.08 -4.69 -24.43
CA SER A 90 11.85 -5.93 -24.56
C SER A 90 12.19 -6.53 -23.19
N SER A 91 12.58 -5.70 -22.22
CA SER A 91 12.86 -6.16 -20.86
C SER A 91 11.60 -6.64 -20.14
N ASN A 92 10.45 -6.03 -20.41
CA ASN A 92 9.17 -6.43 -19.85
C ASN A 92 8.76 -7.83 -20.33
N ASP A 93 8.84 -8.07 -21.65
CA ASP A 93 8.52 -9.38 -22.22
C ASP A 93 9.46 -10.50 -21.74
N PHE A 94 10.72 -10.14 -21.50
CA PHE A 94 11.71 -11.02 -20.90
C PHE A 94 11.32 -11.46 -19.48
N VAL A 95 10.94 -10.53 -18.60
CA VAL A 95 10.56 -10.87 -17.20
C VAL A 95 9.21 -11.57 -17.08
N LYS A 96 8.37 -11.52 -18.12
CA LYS A 96 7.11 -12.30 -18.20
C LYS A 96 7.37 -13.78 -18.49
N SER A 97 8.32 -14.07 -19.38
CA SER A 97 8.52 -15.43 -19.92
C SER A 97 9.65 -16.21 -19.23
N ILE A 98 10.66 -15.52 -18.69
CA ILE A 98 11.87 -15.97 -17.98
C ILE A 98 12.44 -17.34 -18.40
N PRO A 99 13.66 -17.37 -18.97
CA PRO A 99 14.39 -18.60 -19.22
C PRO A 99 14.70 -19.39 -17.92
N ALA A 100 14.65 -20.73 -17.99
CA ALA A 100 14.86 -21.60 -16.82
C ALA A 100 16.22 -21.40 -16.10
N ASN A 101 17.28 -21.01 -16.83
CA ASN A 101 18.65 -20.89 -16.31
C ASN A 101 19.16 -19.45 -16.34
N ILE A 102 18.29 -18.49 -16.04
CA ILE A 102 18.66 -17.07 -16.02
C ILE A 102 19.64 -16.74 -14.88
N ASP A 103 20.66 -15.94 -15.19
CA ASP A 103 21.53 -15.32 -14.19
C ASP A 103 20.76 -14.27 -13.38
N TYR A 104 20.99 -14.25 -12.07
CA TYR A 104 20.24 -13.38 -11.16
C TYR A 104 20.50 -11.88 -11.40
N ASN A 105 21.73 -11.48 -11.77
CA ASN A 105 22.02 -10.08 -12.06
C ASN A 105 21.34 -9.65 -13.35
N SER A 106 21.37 -10.51 -14.38
CA SER A 106 20.62 -10.26 -15.61
C SER A 106 19.12 -10.10 -15.35
N LEU A 107 18.54 -10.93 -14.48
CA LEU A 107 17.15 -10.77 -14.06
C LEU A 107 16.90 -9.41 -13.40
N ILE A 108 17.74 -9.00 -12.45
CA ILE A 108 17.64 -7.69 -11.79
C ILE A 108 17.70 -6.55 -12.80
N ASP A 109 18.62 -6.61 -13.76
CA ASP A 109 18.79 -5.57 -14.76
C ASP A 109 17.55 -5.41 -15.64
N HIS A 110 17.00 -6.52 -16.14
CA HIS A 110 15.75 -6.49 -16.90
C HIS A 110 14.55 -6.07 -16.04
N TRP A 111 14.52 -6.49 -14.77
CA TRP A 111 13.47 -6.09 -13.83
C TRP A 111 13.47 -4.57 -13.64
N LYS A 112 14.62 -3.97 -13.32
CA LYS A 112 14.76 -2.52 -13.15
C LYS A 112 14.37 -1.74 -14.41
N LYS A 113 14.84 -2.18 -15.59
CA LYS A 113 14.52 -1.53 -16.88
C LYS A 113 13.03 -1.54 -17.18
N SER A 114 12.33 -2.63 -16.85
CA SER A 114 10.89 -2.76 -17.13
C SER A 114 9.98 -2.20 -16.03
N SER A 115 10.54 -1.53 -15.00
CA SER A 115 9.80 -1.06 -13.82
C SER A 115 8.59 -0.19 -14.16
N LYS A 116 8.73 0.81 -15.04
CA LYS A 116 7.60 1.69 -15.40
C LYS A 116 6.41 0.94 -16.00
N ILE A 117 6.65 0.14 -17.04
CA ILE A 117 5.62 -0.66 -17.71
C ILE A 117 4.99 -1.65 -16.72
N ARG A 118 5.83 -2.33 -15.93
CA ARG A 118 5.36 -3.34 -14.98
C ARG A 118 4.52 -2.74 -13.86
N LEU A 119 4.97 -1.65 -13.23
CA LEU A 119 4.22 -0.97 -12.18
C LEU A 119 2.89 -0.41 -12.69
N LYS A 120 2.86 0.13 -13.92
CA LYS A 120 1.61 0.51 -14.59
C LYS A 120 0.69 -0.69 -14.79
N THR A 121 1.24 -1.81 -15.28
CA THR A 121 0.49 -3.07 -15.46
C THR A 121 -0.09 -3.55 -14.13
N PHE A 122 0.66 -3.50 -13.03
CA PHE A 122 0.18 -3.90 -11.70
C PHE A 122 -0.99 -3.04 -11.23
N LYS A 123 -0.87 -1.73 -11.39
CA LYS A 123 -1.94 -0.78 -11.05
C LYS A 123 -3.23 -1.05 -11.83
N GLU A 124 -3.11 -1.31 -13.13
CA GLU A 124 -4.24 -1.63 -14.03
C GLU A 124 -4.84 -3.02 -13.78
N ALA A 125 -4.02 -3.99 -13.37
CA ALA A 125 -4.44 -5.35 -13.05
C ALA A 125 -5.02 -5.50 -11.63
N SER A 126 -4.88 -4.48 -10.79
CA SER A 126 -5.22 -4.54 -9.37
C SER A 126 -6.62 -5.14 -9.14
N GLN A 127 -6.67 -6.13 -8.24
CA GLN A 127 -7.85 -6.92 -7.83
C GLN A 127 -8.42 -7.96 -8.82
N LYS A 128 -7.91 -8.09 -10.06
CA LYS A 128 -8.56 -8.96 -11.07
C LYS A 128 -7.69 -10.08 -11.64
N THR A 129 -6.38 -10.06 -11.44
CA THR A 129 -5.47 -10.97 -12.13
C THR A 129 -4.48 -11.61 -11.18
N ASP A 130 -4.24 -12.89 -11.39
CA ASP A 130 -3.19 -13.68 -10.74
C ASP A 130 -1.82 -13.13 -11.15
N LEU A 131 -1.14 -12.50 -10.20
CA LEU A 131 0.12 -11.78 -10.44
C LEU A 131 1.24 -12.71 -10.93
N ALA A 132 1.23 -13.97 -10.48
CA ALA A 132 2.20 -14.98 -10.92
C ALA A 132 2.12 -15.23 -12.43
N LYS A 133 0.89 -15.24 -12.97
CA LYS A 133 0.65 -15.41 -14.41
C LYS A 133 1.15 -14.23 -15.23
N LEU A 134 1.18 -13.04 -14.64
CA LEU A 134 1.68 -11.85 -15.32
C LEU A 134 3.21 -11.83 -15.35
N TYR A 135 3.88 -12.17 -14.24
CA TYR A 135 5.34 -12.09 -14.14
C TYR A 135 5.90 -13.31 -13.40
N ARG A 136 6.34 -14.30 -14.18
CA ARG A 136 6.93 -15.55 -13.66
C ARG A 136 8.15 -15.35 -12.76
N ALA A 137 8.81 -14.18 -12.85
CA ALA A 137 9.90 -13.81 -11.95
C ALA A 137 9.56 -13.93 -10.47
N LEU A 138 8.30 -13.63 -10.15
CA LEU A 138 7.79 -13.60 -8.80
C LEU A 138 7.57 -15.03 -8.23
N GLU A 139 7.46 -16.05 -9.10
CA GLU A 139 7.33 -17.45 -8.67
C GLU A 139 8.62 -18.00 -8.03
N ARG A 140 9.75 -17.29 -8.19
CA ARG A 140 11.02 -17.72 -7.63
C ARG A 140 11.04 -17.57 -6.10
N PRO A 141 11.80 -18.41 -5.38
CA PRO A 141 11.96 -18.26 -3.92
C PRO A 141 12.50 -16.90 -3.48
N ASP A 142 13.32 -16.26 -4.31
CA ASP A 142 13.90 -14.92 -4.12
C ASP A 142 13.07 -13.78 -4.75
N GLY A 143 11.85 -14.07 -5.23
CA GLY A 143 10.98 -13.10 -5.89
C GLY A 143 10.61 -11.90 -4.99
N TYR A 144 10.61 -12.07 -3.67
CA TYR A 144 10.41 -10.97 -2.71
C TYR A 144 11.48 -9.87 -2.81
N MET A 145 12.68 -10.19 -3.30
CA MET A 145 13.72 -9.18 -3.56
C MET A 145 13.36 -8.29 -4.75
N LEU A 146 12.69 -8.84 -5.76
CA LEU A 146 12.19 -8.09 -6.91
C LEU A 146 11.07 -7.12 -6.49
N ILE A 147 10.20 -7.56 -5.57
CA ILE A 147 9.21 -6.68 -4.92
C ILE A 147 9.90 -5.54 -4.19
N SER A 148 11.01 -5.80 -3.48
CA SER A 148 11.77 -4.74 -2.81
C SER A 148 12.39 -3.72 -3.79
N ILE A 149 12.84 -4.16 -4.97
CA ILE A 149 13.34 -3.26 -6.02
C ILE A 149 12.24 -2.31 -6.50
N ASP A 150 11.05 -2.85 -6.78
CA ASP A 150 9.91 -2.06 -7.23
C ASP A 150 9.40 -1.11 -6.15
N PHE A 151 9.37 -1.57 -4.90
CA PHE A 151 9.02 -0.72 -3.76
C PHE A 151 9.98 0.46 -3.62
N ASN A 152 11.30 0.21 -3.72
CA ASN A 152 12.31 1.27 -3.65
C ASN A 152 12.21 2.26 -4.83
N THR A 153 11.69 1.80 -5.96
CA THR A 153 11.42 2.66 -7.12
C THR A 153 10.21 3.57 -6.86
N LEU A 154 9.14 3.04 -6.25
CA LEU A 154 7.94 3.81 -5.87
C LEU A 154 8.18 4.77 -4.70
N HIS A 155 8.99 4.34 -3.72
CA HIS A 155 9.24 5.04 -2.47
C HIS A 155 10.75 5.17 -2.22
N PRO A 156 11.47 6.01 -2.99
CA PRO A 156 12.93 6.14 -2.85
C PRO A 156 13.35 6.72 -1.50
N VAL A 157 12.46 7.46 -0.85
CA VAL A 157 12.63 7.99 0.50
C VAL A 157 11.66 7.27 1.42
N HIS A 158 12.10 6.16 2.01
CA HIS A 158 11.35 5.39 3.01
C HIS A 158 12.26 5.04 4.19
N LEU A 159 11.66 4.73 5.33
CA LEU A 159 12.35 4.26 6.52
C LEU A 159 12.63 2.76 6.42
N ASN A 160 13.73 2.31 7.03
CA ASN A 160 14.03 0.89 7.12
C ASN A 160 13.16 0.23 8.21
N PHE A 161 12.25 -0.65 7.82
CA PHE A 161 11.28 -1.28 8.72
C PHE A 161 11.95 -1.93 9.94
N TYR A 162 13.00 -2.74 9.72
CA TYR A 162 13.68 -3.46 10.79
C TYR A 162 14.32 -2.51 11.82
N THR A 163 14.97 -1.45 11.33
CA THR A 163 15.61 -0.44 12.18
C THR A 163 14.59 0.31 13.02
N GLU A 164 13.51 0.80 12.40
CA GLU A 164 12.46 1.54 13.11
C GLU A 164 11.66 0.64 14.06
N TRP A 165 11.41 -0.61 13.69
CA TRP A 165 10.75 -1.58 14.56
C TRP A 165 11.54 -1.76 15.85
N ASN A 166 12.83 -2.09 15.76
CA ASN A 166 13.68 -2.33 16.92
C ASN A 166 13.84 -1.08 17.81
N LYS A 167 13.80 0.11 17.21
CA LYS A 167 13.85 1.39 17.94
C LYS A 167 12.62 1.60 18.81
N TYR A 168 11.43 1.21 18.34
CA TYR A 168 10.16 1.58 18.96
C TYR A 168 9.42 0.42 19.63
N GLN A 169 9.79 -0.83 19.36
CA GLN A 169 9.08 -2.01 19.84
C GLN A 169 8.85 -2.00 21.36
N ASP A 170 9.87 -1.60 22.12
CA ASP A 170 9.85 -1.60 23.58
C ASP A 170 8.88 -0.55 24.13
N GLN A 171 8.91 0.65 23.56
CA GLN A 171 8.00 1.74 23.90
C GLN A 171 6.56 1.40 23.53
N ILE A 172 6.33 0.81 22.36
CA ILE A 172 5.02 0.35 21.92
C ILE A 172 4.49 -0.69 22.89
N TYR A 173 5.30 -1.72 23.17
CA TYR A 173 4.90 -2.81 24.04
C TYR A 173 4.55 -2.32 25.45
N ALA A 174 5.44 -1.53 26.06
CA ALA A 174 5.23 -0.98 27.39
C ALA A 174 3.97 -0.10 27.46
N THR A 175 3.74 0.74 26.43
CA THR A 175 2.55 1.59 26.42
C THR A 175 1.27 0.76 26.30
N LEU A 176 1.23 -0.20 25.38
CA LEU A 176 0.06 -1.02 25.16
C LEU A 176 -0.22 -1.96 26.33
N GLU A 177 0.81 -2.46 27.02
CA GLU A 177 0.69 -3.27 28.23
C GLU A 177 0.10 -2.48 29.41
N SER A 178 0.47 -1.21 29.55
CA SER A 178 -0.03 -0.34 30.62
C SER A 178 -1.54 -0.04 30.52
N ASN A 179 -2.12 -0.20 29.33
CA ASN A 179 -3.55 0.04 29.09
C ASN A 179 -4.40 -1.02 29.81
N GLU A 180 -5.31 -0.61 30.70
CA GLU A 180 -6.12 -1.54 31.52
C GLU A 180 -6.93 -2.53 30.68
N HIS A 181 -7.31 -2.18 29.45
CA HIS A 181 -8.01 -3.09 28.54
C HIS A 181 -7.11 -4.21 27.97
N ALA A 182 -5.79 -4.04 28.03
CA ALA A 182 -4.80 -4.99 27.55
C ALA A 182 -4.35 -5.97 28.66
N LYS A 183 -4.23 -5.51 29.91
CA LYS A 183 -3.62 -6.25 31.05
C LYS A 183 -4.08 -7.71 31.21
N ASN A 184 -5.34 -8.03 30.94
CA ASN A 184 -5.89 -9.38 31.18
C ASN A 184 -5.52 -10.44 30.12
N LYS A 185 -4.82 -10.09 29.03
CA LYS A 185 -4.49 -11.04 27.95
C LYS A 185 -3.00 -11.39 27.81
N PHE A 186 -2.09 -10.62 28.41
CA PHE A 186 -0.66 -10.68 28.07
C PHE A 186 0.22 -11.52 29.00
N HIS A 187 -0.30 -12.00 30.13
CA HIS A 187 0.50 -12.72 31.13
C HIS A 187 0.97 -14.14 30.72
N LEU A 188 0.63 -14.62 29.51
CA LEU A 188 0.87 -16.02 29.10
C LEU A 188 1.98 -16.20 28.05
N LEU A 189 2.54 -15.13 27.47
CA LEU A 189 3.53 -15.25 26.40
C LEU A 189 4.96 -15.23 26.94
N SER A 190 5.83 -16.14 26.47
CA SER A 190 7.25 -16.25 26.85
C SER A 190 8.10 -15.07 26.30
N THR A 191 9.22 -14.73 26.92
CA THR A 191 10.05 -13.56 26.55
C THR A 191 10.65 -13.61 25.14
N ASN A 192 10.75 -14.79 24.52
CA ASN A 192 11.50 -14.99 23.27
C ASN A 192 10.74 -14.57 22.00
N GLN A 193 9.47 -14.19 22.09
CA GLN A 193 8.64 -13.81 20.93
C GLN A 193 8.15 -12.36 21.04
N LYS A 194 9.00 -11.45 21.51
CA LYS A 194 8.64 -10.04 21.73
C LYS A 194 7.98 -9.41 20.51
N ALA A 195 8.46 -9.69 19.29
CA ALA A 195 7.92 -9.12 18.04
C ALA A 195 6.47 -9.57 17.80
N VAL A 196 6.19 -10.87 17.98
CA VAL A 196 4.84 -11.44 17.90
C VAL A 196 3.93 -10.77 18.93
N LYS A 197 4.39 -10.62 20.18
CA LYS A 197 3.59 -9.98 21.23
C LYS A 197 3.26 -8.55 20.88
N THR A 198 4.26 -7.74 20.50
CA THR A 198 4.05 -6.34 20.11
C THR A 198 3.05 -6.25 18.97
N LEU A 199 3.15 -7.11 17.96
CA LEU A 199 2.22 -7.13 16.83
C LEU A 199 0.79 -7.49 17.27
N ILE A 200 0.62 -8.51 18.11
CA ILE A 200 -0.68 -8.86 18.70
C ILE A 200 -1.24 -7.69 19.51
N SER A 201 -0.41 -7.01 20.32
CA SER A 201 -0.82 -5.84 21.10
C SER A 201 -1.31 -4.70 20.21
N ILE A 202 -0.56 -4.39 19.13
CA ILE A 202 -0.96 -3.38 18.15
C ILE A 202 -2.31 -3.76 17.54
N SER A 203 -2.47 -5.01 17.09
CA SER A 203 -3.71 -5.52 16.51
C SER A 203 -4.89 -5.39 17.48
N ASP A 204 -4.73 -5.81 18.73
CA ASP A 204 -5.79 -5.76 19.73
C ASP A 204 -6.17 -4.33 20.12
N PHE A 205 -5.20 -3.42 20.14
CA PHE A 205 -5.42 -2.00 20.45
C PHE A 205 -6.16 -1.30 19.31
N LEU A 206 -5.64 -1.42 18.08
CA LEU A 206 -6.18 -0.79 16.87
C LEU A 206 -7.42 -1.51 16.32
N TYR A 207 -7.83 -2.62 16.93
CA TYR A 207 -9.04 -3.31 16.50
C TYR A 207 -10.27 -2.39 16.58
N GLY A 208 -10.96 -2.28 15.44
CA GLY A 208 -12.30 -1.73 15.31
C GLY A 208 -13.11 -2.71 14.47
N PRO A 209 -14.15 -3.37 15.00
CA PRO A 209 -14.84 -4.46 14.31
C PRO A 209 -15.55 -3.95 13.04
N PRO A 210 -15.05 -4.24 11.82
CA PRO A 210 -15.81 -3.87 10.63
C PRO A 210 -17.03 -4.78 10.52
N LEU A 211 -18.08 -4.23 9.90
CA LEU A 211 -19.19 -5.03 9.41
C LEU A 211 -18.92 -5.38 7.94
N LEU A 212 -18.53 -6.63 7.69
CA LEU A 212 -18.39 -7.17 6.36
C LEU A 212 -19.78 -7.46 5.80
N ARG A 213 -20.06 -7.00 4.58
CA ARG A 213 -21.36 -7.19 3.91
C ARG A 213 -21.14 -8.03 2.66
N GLY A 214 -21.71 -9.24 2.64
CA GLY A 214 -21.90 -10.03 1.44
C GLY A 214 -23.23 -9.71 0.76
N SER A 215 -23.60 -10.48 -0.27
CA SER A 215 -24.88 -10.32 -0.99
C SER A 215 -26.08 -10.47 -0.05
N ASP A 216 -26.07 -11.51 0.78
CA ASP A 216 -27.22 -11.92 1.61
C ASP A 216 -26.87 -12.10 3.09
N LYS A 217 -25.61 -11.88 3.47
CA LYS A 217 -25.11 -12.07 4.83
C LYS A 217 -24.25 -10.90 5.27
N SER A 218 -24.33 -10.60 6.57
CA SER A 218 -23.39 -9.68 7.21
C SER A 218 -22.59 -10.43 8.27
N TYR A 219 -21.32 -10.10 8.38
CA TYR A 219 -20.42 -10.71 9.34
C TYR A 219 -19.62 -9.63 10.03
N ARG A 220 -19.72 -9.61 11.36
CA ARG A 220 -18.90 -8.74 12.20
C ARG A 220 -17.68 -9.56 12.60
N ALA A 221 -16.51 -9.16 12.11
CA ALA A 221 -15.27 -9.80 12.50
C ALA A 221 -15.10 -9.72 14.03
N SER A 222 -14.33 -10.65 14.59
CA SER A 222 -13.84 -10.62 15.97
C SER A 222 -12.38 -10.17 16.02
N LYS A 223 -11.87 -9.93 17.24
CA LYS A 223 -10.43 -9.70 17.46
C LYS A 223 -9.58 -10.89 16.98
N SER A 224 -10.08 -12.11 17.18
CA SER A 224 -9.41 -13.32 16.71
C SER A 224 -9.33 -13.35 15.19
N ASP A 225 -10.36 -12.86 14.50
CA ASP A 225 -10.34 -12.75 13.04
C ASP A 225 -9.33 -11.70 12.59
N ALA A 226 -9.29 -10.53 13.23
CA ALA A 226 -8.27 -9.51 12.93
C ALA A 226 -6.84 -10.03 13.09
N LEU A 227 -6.58 -10.78 14.16
CA LEU A 227 -5.29 -11.42 14.34
C LEU A 227 -5.03 -12.46 13.24
N LYS A 228 -6.02 -13.28 12.88
CA LYS A 228 -5.89 -14.26 11.79
C LYS A 228 -5.60 -13.63 10.42
N PHE A 229 -6.11 -12.42 10.17
CA PHE A 229 -5.81 -11.63 8.96
C PHE A 229 -4.43 -10.98 8.96
N LEU A 230 -3.77 -10.91 10.12
CA LEU A 230 -2.44 -10.37 10.27
C LEU A 230 -1.38 -11.49 10.32
N LEU A 231 -1.67 -12.53 11.13
CA LEU A 231 -0.88 -13.73 11.33
C LEU A 231 -1.81 -14.94 11.32
N PHE A 232 -1.87 -15.62 10.17
CA PHE A 232 -2.60 -16.86 10.02
C PHE A 232 -1.82 -18.01 10.66
N ARG A 233 -2.24 -18.44 11.85
CA ARG A 233 -1.57 -19.55 12.55
C ARG A 233 -2.07 -20.90 12.04
N CYS A 234 -1.14 -21.75 11.65
CA CYS A 234 -1.34 -23.16 11.36
C CYS A 234 -0.68 -24.03 12.44
N LEU A 235 -1.26 -25.19 12.72
CA LEU A 235 -0.64 -26.16 13.65
C LEU A 235 0.61 -26.80 13.03
N SER A 236 0.56 -27.10 11.74
CA SER A 236 1.66 -27.73 10.99
C SER A 236 1.57 -27.42 9.50
N GLU A 237 2.69 -27.59 8.80
CA GLU A 237 2.78 -27.40 7.35
C GLU A 237 1.87 -28.38 6.57
N ASN A 238 1.64 -29.58 7.09
CA ASN A 238 0.75 -30.57 6.47
C ASN A 238 -0.72 -30.13 6.42
N LEU A 239 -1.15 -29.27 7.35
CA LEU A 239 -2.52 -28.75 7.42
C LEU A 239 -2.67 -27.38 6.75
N PHE A 240 -1.57 -26.80 6.27
CA PHE A 240 -1.51 -25.46 5.69
C PHE A 240 -2.52 -25.25 4.55
N GLN A 241 -2.47 -26.12 3.54
CA GLN A 241 -3.30 -25.98 2.34
C GLN A 241 -4.80 -26.12 2.66
N LEU A 242 -5.14 -27.05 3.56
CA LEU A 242 -6.52 -27.25 4.01
C LEU A 242 -7.03 -26.00 4.74
N ASN A 243 -6.28 -25.50 5.72
CA ASN A 243 -6.67 -24.34 6.53
C ASN A 243 -6.83 -23.07 5.67
N ILE A 244 -5.93 -22.85 4.71
CA ILE A 244 -6.03 -21.70 3.79
C ILE A 244 -7.25 -21.85 2.89
N THR A 245 -7.49 -23.02 2.32
CA THR A 245 -8.62 -23.25 1.42
C THR A 245 -9.94 -22.98 2.14
N GLU A 246 -10.11 -23.52 3.35
CA GLU A 246 -11.30 -23.29 4.18
C GLU A 246 -11.48 -21.80 4.51
N TRP A 247 -10.38 -21.11 4.86
CA TRP A 247 -10.44 -19.69 5.16
C TRP A 247 -10.79 -18.84 3.93
N GLN A 248 -10.17 -19.10 2.78
CA GLN A 248 -10.49 -18.41 1.53
C GLN A 248 -11.95 -18.63 1.11
N GLN A 249 -12.47 -19.86 1.27
CA GLN A 249 -13.88 -20.17 1.03
C GLN A 249 -14.82 -19.42 1.98
N HIS A 250 -14.44 -19.26 3.25
CA HIS A 250 -15.19 -18.44 4.19
C HIS A 250 -15.20 -16.96 3.76
N LEU A 251 -14.06 -16.41 3.35
CA LEU A 251 -13.94 -15.01 2.94
C LEU A 251 -14.68 -14.69 1.64
N SER A 252 -14.72 -15.62 0.69
CA SER A 252 -15.43 -15.43 -0.58
C SER A 252 -16.95 -15.22 -0.39
N GLN A 253 -17.51 -15.65 0.75
CA GLN A 253 -18.93 -15.42 1.09
C GLN A 253 -19.24 -13.94 1.38
N TYR A 254 -18.22 -13.12 1.62
CA TYR A 254 -18.36 -11.71 1.98
C TYR A 254 -17.73 -10.78 0.94
N SER A 255 -17.53 -11.27 -0.29
CA SER A 255 -16.90 -10.51 -1.38
C SER A 255 -15.52 -9.94 -1.03
N ILE A 256 -14.81 -10.59 -0.11
CA ILE A 256 -13.43 -10.23 0.22
C ILE A 256 -12.53 -10.92 -0.78
N THR A 257 -11.78 -10.12 -1.54
CA THR A 257 -10.80 -10.60 -2.51
C THR A 257 -9.68 -11.35 -1.80
N LYS A 258 -9.00 -12.25 -2.50
CA LYS A 258 -7.74 -12.82 -2.02
C LYS A 258 -6.78 -11.65 -1.78
N GLN A 259 -6.22 -11.58 -0.59
CA GLN A 259 -5.22 -10.58 -0.23
C GLN A 259 -3.97 -11.32 0.22
N ALA A 260 -2.83 -10.64 0.20
CA ALA A 260 -1.62 -11.19 0.78
C ALA A 260 -1.74 -11.31 2.30
N PHE A 261 -1.11 -12.32 2.89
CA PHE A 261 -1.13 -12.57 4.33
C PHE A 261 0.11 -13.33 4.78
N ILE A 262 0.40 -13.26 6.09
CA ILE A 262 1.48 -14.02 6.72
C ILE A 262 0.90 -15.29 7.34
N VAL A 263 1.59 -16.40 7.16
CA VAL A 263 1.34 -17.66 7.88
C VAL A 263 2.48 -17.95 8.84
N CYS A 264 2.15 -18.41 10.03
CA CYS A 264 3.09 -18.96 11.00
C CYS A 264 2.66 -20.36 11.44
N PHE A 265 3.63 -21.15 11.92
CA PHE A 265 3.40 -22.51 12.38
C PHE A 265 3.65 -22.61 13.88
N GLY A 266 2.84 -23.41 14.59
CA GLY A 266 3.02 -23.68 16.01
C GLY A 266 1.74 -24.03 16.76
N GLU A 267 1.89 -24.67 17.91
CA GLU A 267 0.77 -25.09 18.78
C GLU A 267 -0.01 -23.90 19.33
N SER A 268 0.67 -22.78 19.56
CA SER A 268 0.09 -21.53 20.05
C SER A 268 0.98 -20.34 19.68
N PHE A 269 0.52 -19.10 19.92
CA PHE A 269 1.33 -17.90 19.65
C PHE A 269 2.53 -17.75 20.59
N GLU A 270 2.56 -18.51 21.69
CA GLU A 270 3.65 -18.65 22.65
C GLU A 270 4.74 -19.65 22.19
N ASN A 271 4.38 -20.54 21.26
CA ASN A 271 5.19 -21.65 20.79
C ASN A 271 5.12 -21.75 19.26
N LEU A 272 5.51 -20.65 18.60
CA LEU A 272 5.68 -20.60 17.15
C LEU A 272 7.05 -21.13 16.75
N GLU A 273 7.08 -21.78 15.60
CA GLU A 273 8.31 -22.08 14.86
C GLU A 273 8.92 -20.79 14.31
N ASP A 274 10.25 -20.76 14.15
CA ASP A 274 10.99 -19.63 13.55
C ASP A 274 10.88 -19.64 12.01
N LYS A 275 9.70 -19.96 11.48
CA LYS A 275 9.36 -20.05 10.05
C LYS A 275 8.06 -19.30 9.77
N PHE A 276 8.14 -18.34 8.86
CA PHE A 276 7.02 -17.50 8.45
C PHE A 276 6.89 -17.54 6.93
N LEU A 277 5.66 -17.62 6.43
CA LEU A 277 5.37 -17.58 5.00
C LEU A 277 4.63 -16.30 4.67
N VAL A 278 4.99 -15.63 3.57
CA VAL A 278 4.16 -14.58 2.97
C VAL A 278 3.49 -15.19 1.74
N CYS A 279 2.16 -15.29 1.80
CA CYS A 279 1.34 -15.83 0.71
C CYS A 279 0.75 -14.69 -0.11
N LEU A 280 0.93 -14.74 -1.42
CA LEU A 280 0.31 -13.83 -2.40
C LEU A 280 -0.20 -14.68 -3.56
N ASP A 281 -1.52 -14.79 -3.68
CA ASP A 281 -2.16 -15.74 -4.61
C ASP A 281 -1.63 -17.16 -4.43
N ASP A 282 -0.96 -17.71 -5.46
CA ASP A 282 -0.34 -19.04 -5.46
C ASP A 282 1.18 -18.97 -5.16
N ILE A 283 1.72 -17.78 -4.92
CA ILE A 283 3.15 -17.56 -4.58
C ILE A 283 3.33 -17.62 -3.07
N ILE A 284 4.39 -18.30 -2.64
CA ILE A 284 4.77 -18.44 -1.23
C ILE A 284 6.23 -18.05 -1.07
N TYR A 285 6.50 -17.00 -0.30
CA TYR A 285 7.85 -16.64 0.14
C TYR A 285 8.09 -17.16 1.55
N THR A 286 9.21 -17.84 1.76
CA THR A 286 9.57 -18.44 3.05
C THR A 286 10.66 -17.62 3.73
N PHE A 287 10.47 -17.33 5.02
CA PHE A 287 11.41 -16.62 5.86
C PHE A 287 11.72 -17.46 7.10
N GLU A 288 13.00 -17.61 7.43
CA GLU A 288 13.47 -18.45 8.54
C GLU A 288 14.47 -17.69 9.42
N GLY A 289 14.53 -18.05 10.70
CA GLY A 289 15.46 -17.49 11.70
C GLY A 289 14.91 -16.28 12.47
N GLU A 290 15.79 -15.60 13.21
CA GLU A 290 15.41 -14.59 14.22
C GLU A 290 14.66 -13.37 13.62
N ALA A 291 15.01 -12.97 12.39
CA ALA A 291 14.40 -11.85 11.70
C ALA A 291 13.21 -12.24 10.80
N ALA A 292 12.77 -13.50 10.83
CA ALA A 292 11.80 -14.03 9.87
C ALA A 292 10.46 -13.28 9.90
N LEU A 293 9.90 -13.05 11.09
CA LEU A 293 8.64 -12.30 11.23
C LEU A 293 8.76 -10.87 10.68
N LEU A 294 9.81 -10.14 11.03
CA LEU A 294 9.98 -8.75 10.61
C LEU A 294 10.19 -8.66 9.09
N SER A 295 10.94 -9.61 8.52
CA SER A 295 11.13 -9.71 7.07
C SER A 295 9.82 -10.03 6.34
N ALA A 296 9.00 -10.90 6.93
CA ALA A 296 7.69 -11.24 6.39
C ALA A 296 6.72 -10.04 6.44
N ILE A 297 6.70 -9.26 7.54
CA ILE A 297 5.88 -8.05 7.65
C ILE A 297 6.33 -6.98 6.66
N ASP A 298 7.64 -6.70 6.59
CA ASP A 298 8.20 -5.74 5.63
C ASP A 298 7.85 -6.12 4.18
N THR A 299 8.04 -7.40 3.82
CA THR A 299 7.66 -7.92 2.50
C THR A 299 6.17 -7.76 2.23
N LEU A 300 5.31 -8.12 3.20
CA LEU A 300 3.86 -8.00 3.07
C LEU A 300 3.42 -6.54 2.86
N LEU A 301 4.00 -5.60 3.59
CA LEU A 301 3.73 -4.17 3.42
C LEU A 301 4.11 -3.69 2.02
N LYS A 302 5.31 -4.08 1.54
CA LYS A 302 5.79 -3.74 0.19
C LYS A 302 4.91 -4.32 -0.91
N ILE A 303 4.40 -5.54 -0.73
CA ILE A 303 3.43 -6.16 -1.65
C ILE A 303 2.21 -5.26 -1.85
N TYR A 304 1.62 -4.75 -0.77
CA TYR A 304 0.45 -3.87 -0.88
C TYR A 304 0.73 -2.60 -1.71
N TYR A 305 1.92 -2.00 -1.56
CA TYR A 305 2.31 -0.82 -2.32
C TYR A 305 2.65 -1.14 -3.79
N VAL A 306 3.46 -2.17 -4.04
CA VAL A 306 3.94 -2.52 -5.38
C VAL A 306 2.80 -2.96 -6.29
N PHE A 307 1.84 -3.72 -5.75
CA PHE A 307 0.73 -4.26 -6.53
C PHE A 307 -0.56 -3.43 -6.43
N ASP A 308 -0.50 -2.26 -5.78
CA ASP A 308 -1.65 -1.38 -5.54
C ASP A 308 -2.85 -2.14 -4.93
N ILE A 309 -2.56 -2.98 -3.92
CA ILE A 309 -3.56 -3.80 -3.23
C ILE A 309 -4.04 -3.05 -1.99
N ALA A 310 -5.36 -2.93 -1.85
CA ALA A 310 -5.94 -2.38 -0.63
C ALA A 310 -5.67 -3.28 0.58
N TYR A 311 -5.32 -2.69 1.73
CA TYR A 311 -5.21 -3.43 2.99
C TYR A 311 -6.53 -4.16 3.34
N PRO A 312 -6.47 -5.25 4.12
CA PRO A 312 -7.68 -5.93 4.55
C PRO A 312 -8.45 -5.04 5.51
N ILE A 313 -9.73 -4.83 5.21
CA ILE A 313 -10.59 -3.92 5.98
C ILE A 313 -10.66 -4.26 7.48
N ILE A 314 -10.41 -5.52 7.86
CA ILE A 314 -10.44 -5.99 9.25
C ILE A 314 -9.28 -5.45 10.09
N ASN A 315 -8.11 -5.29 9.50
CA ASN A 315 -6.89 -4.85 10.16
C ASN A 315 -6.23 -3.68 9.41
N GLN A 316 -7.01 -2.95 8.60
CA GLN A 316 -6.54 -1.80 7.83
C GLN A 316 -5.79 -0.79 8.70
N GLN A 317 -6.32 -0.49 9.90
CA GLN A 317 -5.68 0.43 10.84
C GLN A 317 -4.29 -0.03 11.31
N VAL A 318 -4.08 -1.35 11.41
CA VAL A 318 -2.78 -1.93 11.79
C VAL A 318 -1.76 -1.70 10.69
N TYR A 319 -2.13 -1.99 9.43
CA TYR A 319 -1.24 -1.75 8.29
C TYR A 319 -0.97 -0.26 8.06
N GLU A 320 -1.99 0.59 8.17
CA GLU A 320 -1.81 2.05 8.08
C GLU A 320 -0.84 2.56 9.16
N PHE A 321 -0.99 2.09 10.40
CA PHE A 321 -0.05 2.41 11.47
C PHE A 321 1.37 1.95 11.15
N MET A 322 1.54 0.69 10.72
CA MET A 322 2.86 0.13 10.43
C MET A 322 3.55 0.84 9.26
N SER A 323 2.83 1.14 8.17
CA SER A 323 3.38 1.87 7.03
C SER A 323 3.78 3.29 7.40
N ALA A 324 2.94 4.02 8.13
CA ALA A 324 3.26 5.37 8.58
C ALA A 324 4.46 5.35 9.54
N LYS A 325 4.45 4.47 10.54
CA LYS A 325 5.45 4.49 11.61
C LYS A 325 6.80 3.90 11.19
N PHE A 326 6.80 2.79 10.45
CA PHE A 326 8.01 2.00 10.19
C PHE A 326 8.53 2.15 8.76
N LEU A 327 7.71 2.57 7.81
CA LEU A 327 8.13 2.89 6.44
C LEU A 327 8.19 4.40 6.17
N GLY A 328 7.61 5.23 7.04
CA GLY A 328 7.53 6.68 6.84
C GLY A 328 6.62 7.07 5.67
N ILE A 329 5.69 6.19 5.29
CA ILE A 329 4.76 6.44 4.18
C ILE A 329 3.42 6.84 4.78
N ASP A 330 3.17 8.15 4.79
CA ASP A 330 1.90 8.70 5.25
C ASP A 330 0.80 8.45 4.20
N ASN A 331 -0.06 7.47 4.46
CA ASN A 331 -1.30 7.35 3.70
C ASN A 331 -2.20 8.54 4.04
N ILE A 332 -2.72 9.24 3.02
CA ILE A 332 -3.61 10.43 3.12
C ILE A 332 -4.80 10.19 4.08
N VAL A 333 -5.20 8.92 4.29
CA VAL A 333 -6.28 8.49 5.18
C VAL A 333 -6.03 8.87 6.65
N THR A 334 -4.78 8.93 7.12
CA THR A 334 -4.44 9.29 8.52
C THR A 334 -4.85 10.72 8.89
N LYS A 335 -4.95 11.61 7.91
CA LYS A 335 -5.28 13.05 8.12
C LYS A 335 -6.76 13.31 8.40
N LYS A 336 -7.67 12.39 8.05
CA LYS A 336 -9.12 12.67 8.08
C LYS A 336 -9.86 12.34 9.38
N SER A 337 -9.23 11.72 10.38
CA SER A 337 -9.92 11.36 11.63
C SER A 337 -9.17 11.83 12.89
N LYS A 338 -9.49 13.04 13.35
CA LYS A 338 -9.20 13.47 14.72
C LYS A 338 -9.88 12.47 15.68
N GLY A 339 -9.10 11.84 16.55
CA GLY A 339 -9.58 10.83 17.51
C GLY A 339 -9.43 9.37 17.07
N ASN A 340 -8.79 9.07 15.93
CA ASN A 340 -8.48 7.71 15.54
C ASN A 340 -7.38 7.10 16.43
N LYS A 341 -7.58 5.87 16.89
CA LYS A 341 -6.61 5.10 17.70
C LYS A 341 -5.23 5.01 17.05
N VAL A 342 -5.17 5.03 15.71
CA VAL A 342 -3.92 5.10 14.95
C VAL A 342 -3.12 6.35 15.34
N ASN A 343 -3.75 7.53 15.31
CA ASN A 343 -3.10 8.79 15.67
C ASN A 343 -2.72 8.84 17.16
N GLN A 344 -3.52 8.22 18.04
CA GLN A 344 -3.15 8.07 19.45
C GLN A 344 -1.86 7.26 19.59
N LEU A 345 -1.77 6.11 18.91
CA LEU A 345 -0.58 5.28 18.97
C LEU A 345 0.63 5.96 18.33
N LEU A 346 0.48 6.63 17.19
CA LEU A 346 1.55 7.41 16.55
C LEU A 346 2.11 8.49 17.48
N ASN A 347 1.23 9.24 18.17
CA ASN A 347 1.62 10.34 19.06
C ASN A 347 2.30 9.87 20.35
N ILE A 348 1.94 8.68 20.82
CA ILE A 348 2.56 8.05 22.00
C ILE A 348 4.03 7.68 21.76
N ILE A 349 4.39 7.45 20.49
CA ILE A 349 5.71 6.92 20.08
C ILE A 349 6.56 8.05 19.44
N MET A 350 6.17 9.31 19.59
CA MET A 350 7.05 10.47 19.35
C MET A 350 7.86 10.76 20.60
#